data_AF-A0A9E1VFN9-F1
#
_entry.id   AF-A0A9E1VFN9-F1
#
_cell.length_a   1.000
_cell.length_b   1.000
_cell.length_c   1.000
_cell.angle_alpha   90.00
_cell.angle_beta   90.00
_cell.angle_gamma   90.00
#
_symmetry.space_group_name_H-M   'P 1'
#
loop_
_entity.id
_entity.type
_entity.pdbx_description
1 polymer ?
#
loop_
_entity_poly.entity_id
_entity_poly.type
_entity_poly.pdbx_seq_one_letter_code
_entity_poly.pdbx_strand_id
1 'polypeptide(L)'
;IKGRNMYGKFIENQLRTLLVKGNGEAVNFNRNDEGVLETITKQFCSNIEFELIDSEINEIKCLNMSDGKTYPPSMYPENDRRLKGFIWRESEQPKTKEDIFKKKVKAYKNTDKNTLLKAKENTSGKKEIKLNP
;
A
#
# COMPACT_ATOMS: atom_id res chain seq x y z
N ILE A 1 1.21 2.38 -6.55
CA ILE A 1 0.61 3.72 -6.73
C ILE A 1 -0.46 3.99 -5.67
N LYS A 2 -0.68 5.26 -5.30
CA LYS A 2 -1.89 5.73 -4.60
C LYS A 2 -2.37 7.07 -5.19
N GLY A 3 -3.61 7.43 -4.86
CA GLY A 3 -4.19 8.76 -5.11
C GLY A 3 -5.60 8.81 -4.55
N ARG A 4 -6.27 9.96 -4.69
CA ARG A 4 -7.63 10.16 -4.17
C ARG A 4 -8.66 9.33 -4.93
N ASN A 5 -8.64 9.41 -6.26
CA ASN A 5 -9.53 8.68 -7.15
C ASN A 5 -8.72 7.94 -8.21
N MET A 6 -9.10 6.70 -8.52
CA MET A 6 -8.46 5.89 -9.55
C MET A 6 -9.51 5.39 -10.55
N TYR A 7 -9.24 5.53 -11.84
CA TYR A 7 -10.14 5.18 -12.92
C TYR A 7 -9.41 4.25 -13.89
N GLY A 8 -9.89 3.01 -14.01
CA GLY A 8 -9.36 2.05 -14.98
C GLY A 8 -10.21 2.04 -16.25
N LYS A 9 -9.57 2.17 -17.42
CA LYS A 9 -10.19 2.01 -18.74
C LYS A 9 -9.81 0.64 -19.30
N PHE A 10 -10.81 -0.18 -19.59
CA PHE A 10 -10.64 -1.49 -20.18
C PHE A 10 -10.97 -1.46 -21.68
N ILE A 11 -10.15 -2.13 -22.49
CA ILE A 11 -10.36 -2.36 -23.94
C ILE A 11 -10.07 -3.83 -24.18
N GLU A 12 -10.95 -4.54 -24.88
CA GLU A 12 -10.78 -5.98 -25.19
C GLU A 12 -10.50 -6.84 -23.93
N ASN A 13 -11.23 -6.55 -22.83
CA ASN A 13 -11.06 -7.18 -21.51
C ASN A 13 -9.68 -6.99 -20.85
N GLN A 14 -8.84 -6.10 -21.38
CA GLN A 14 -7.55 -5.74 -20.79
C GLN A 14 -7.58 -4.32 -20.25
N LEU A 15 -6.92 -4.09 -19.11
CA LEU A 15 -6.73 -2.74 -18.58
C LEU A 15 -5.76 -2.00 -19.50
N ARG A 16 -6.22 -0.97 -20.21
CA ARG A 16 -5.40 -0.16 -21.12
C ARG A 16 -4.83 1.08 -20.45
N THR A 17 -5.62 1.73 -19.59
CA THR A 17 -5.22 2.97 -18.94
C THR A 17 -5.67 2.99 -17.49
N LEU A 18 -4.80 3.45 -16.60
CA LEU A 18 -5.15 3.76 -15.21
C LEU A 18 -4.89 5.24 -14.96
N LEU A 19 -5.95 6.00 -14.73
CA LEU A 19 -5.87 7.42 -14.39
C LEU A 19 -6.07 7.63 -12.89
N VAL A 20 -5.07 8.18 -12.24
CA VAL A 20 -5.08 8.52 -10.82
C VAL A 20 -5.22 10.03 -10.68
N LYS A 21 -6.37 10.48 -10.18
CA LYS A 21 -6.71 11.90 -10.01
C LYS A 21 -6.59 12.35 -8.56
N GLY A 22 -5.83 13.42 -8.34
CA GLY A 22 -5.61 14.06 -7.06
C GLY A 22 -4.57 13.37 -6.18
N ASN A 23 -3.51 14.10 -5.83
CA ASN A 23 -2.41 13.66 -4.96
C ASN A 23 -1.86 12.27 -5.35
N GLY A 24 -1.56 12.09 -6.63
CA GLY A 24 -0.95 10.87 -7.14
C GLY A 24 0.46 10.71 -6.60
N GLU A 25 0.76 9.52 -6.08
CA GLU A 25 2.13 9.14 -5.70
C GLU A 25 2.45 7.76 -6.27
N ALA A 26 3.57 7.66 -6.97
CA ALA A 26 4.06 6.44 -7.56
C ALA A 26 5.50 6.17 -7.13
N VAL A 27 5.82 4.91 -6.90
CA VAL A 27 7.18 4.41 -6.72
C VAL A 27 7.38 3.37 -7.82
N ASN A 28 8.29 3.62 -8.74
CA ASN A 28 8.64 2.73 -9.84
C ASN A 28 9.99 2.07 -9.58
N PHE A 29 10.07 0.76 -9.84
CA PHE A 29 11.27 -0.06 -9.67
C PHE A 29 11.77 -0.44 -11.06
N ASN A 30 12.62 0.41 -11.65
CA ASN A 30 13.07 0.28 -13.04
C ASN A 30 14.13 -0.82 -13.15
N ARG A 31 13.91 -1.76 -14.06
CA ARG A 31 14.83 -2.87 -14.33
C ARG A 31 15.36 -2.75 -15.75
N ASN A 32 16.58 -3.23 -15.96
CA ASN A 32 17.15 -3.40 -17.30
C ASN A 32 16.59 -4.66 -18.00
N ASP A 33 17.04 -4.90 -19.23
CA ASP A 33 16.62 -6.04 -20.06
C ASP A 33 16.96 -7.41 -19.44
N GLU A 34 17.94 -7.46 -18.54
CA GLU A 34 18.32 -8.66 -17.77
C GLU A 34 17.48 -8.86 -16.49
N GLY A 35 16.54 -7.94 -16.21
CA GLY A 35 15.70 -7.95 -15.02
C GLY A 35 16.37 -7.41 -13.75
N VAL A 36 17.57 -6.85 -13.86
CA VAL A 36 18.32 -6.28 -12.73
C VAL A 36 17.74 -4.91 -12.37
N LEU A 37 17.47 -4.69 -11.09
CA LEU A 37 16.98 -3.41 -10.58
C LEU A 37 18.08 -2.34 -10.66
N GLU A 38 17.91 -1.35 -11.55
CA GLU A 38 18.89 -0.28 -11.76
C GLU A 38 18.57 0.98 -10.98
N THR A 39 17.29 1.36 -10.91
CA THR A 39 16.86 2.58 -10.24
C THR A 39 15.48 2.46 -9.61
N ILE A 40 15.23 3.30 -8.62
CA ILE A 40 13.92 3.48 -7.99
C ILE A 40 13.53 4.94 -8.15
N THR A 41 12.39 5.19 -8.81
CA THR A 41 11.87 6.54 -9.03
C THR A 41 10.64 6.76 -8.17
N LYS A 42 10.66 7.75 -7.28
CA LYS A 42 9.49 8.20 -6.51
C LYS A 42 8.97 9.50 -7.12
N GLN A 43 7.68 9.55 -7.45
CA GLN A 43 7.04 10.70 -8.10
C GLN A 43 5.78 11.10 -7.35
N PHE A 44 5.59 12.41 -7.23
CA PHE A 44 4.41 13.08 -6.74
C PHE A 44 3.84 13.95 -7.85
N CYS A 45 2.54 13.80 -8.08
CA CYS A 45 1.83 14.44 -9.17
C CYS A 45 0.44 14.83 -8.74
N SER A 46 -0.11 15.89 -9.34
CA SER A 46 -1.54 16.17 -9.15
C SER A 46 -2.38 15.03 -9.71
N ASN A 47 -2.06 14.59 -10.93
CA ASN A 47 -2.68 13.44 -11.59
C ASN A 47 -1.59 12.59 -12.28
N ILE A 48 -1.72 11.27 -12.24
CA ILE A 48 -0.84 10.33 -12.93
C ILE A 48 -1.68 9.46 -13.85
N GLU A 49 -1.23 9.27 -15.08
CA GLU A 49 -1.81 8.33 -16.03
C GLU A 49 -0.80 7.21 -16.33
N PHE A 50 -1.27 5.96 -16.31
CA PHE A 50 -0.50 4.79 -16.70
C PHE A 50 -1.12 4.24 -17.96
N GLU A 51 -0.30 4.02 -18.98
CA GLU A 51 -0.66 3.20 -20.11
C GLU A 51 -0.12 1.78 -19.90
N LEU A 52 -0.95 0.79 -20.21
CA LEU A 52 -0.59 -0.61 -20.14
C LEU A 52 -0.76 -1.28 -21.50
N ILE A 53 0.18 -2.14 -21.88
CA ILE A 53 0.14 -3.00 -23.07
C ILE A 53 0.48 -4.42 -22.60
N ASP A 54 -0.30 -5.42 -23.02
CA ASP A 54 -0.09 -6.82 -22.62
C ASP A 54 0.01 -7.04 -21.10
N SER A 55 -0.76 -6.26 -20.33
CA SER A 55 -0.76 -6.23 -18.86
C SER A 55 0.53 -5.70 -18.20
N GLU A 56 1.44 -5.15 -18.99
CA GLU A 56 2.66 -4.49 -18.53
C GLU A 56 2.55 -2.97 -18.62
N ILE A 57 3.29 -2.24 -17.79
CA ILE A 57 3.31 -0.78 -17.85
C ILE A 57 4.13 -0.37 -19.06
N ASN A 58 3.48 0.25 -20.04
CA ASN A 58 4.13 0.83 -21.20
C ASN A 58 4.62 2.26 -20.90
N GLU A 59 3.80 3.06 -20.23
CA GLU A 59 4.11 4.46 -20.00
C GLU A 59 3.51 4.99 -18.69
N ILE A 60 4.22 5.91 -18.03
CA ILE A 60 3.76 6.63 -16.83
C ILE A 60 3.86 8.14 -17.10
N LYS A 61 2.72 8.83 -17.16
CA LYS A 61 2.62 10.27 -17.40
C LYS A 61 2.16 11.02 -16.16
N CYS A 62 2.94 12.02 -15.76
CA CYS A 62 2.49 13.01 -14.79
C CYS A 62 1.80 14.16 -15.54
N LEU A 63 0.47 14.31 -15.38
CA LEU A 63 -0.27 15.26 -16.20
C LEU A 63 -0.09 16.72 -15.75
N ASN A 64 0.18 16.97 -14.46
CA ASN A 64 0.27 18.29 -13.86
C ASN A 64 1.25 18.29 -12.67
N MET A 65 2.23 19.21 -12.67
CA MET A 65 3.28 19.41 -11.65
C MET A 65 3.96 18.11 -11.19
N SER A 66 5.17 17.84 -11.66
CA SER A 66 5.96 16.71 -11.17
C SER A 66 7.01 17.17 -10.15
N ASP A 67 6.94 16.62 -8.95
CA ASP A 67 8.14 16.46 -8.11
C ASP A 67 8.50 14.97 -8.15
N GLY A 68 9.69 14.65 -8.64
CA GLY A 68 10.12 13.28 -8.85
C GLY A 68 11.62 13.14 -8.63
N LYS A 69 12.00 12.11 -7.87
CA LYS A 69 13.41 11.80 -7.61
C LYS A 69 13.72 10.36 -7.90
N THR A 70 14.78 10.14 -8.65
CA THR A 70 15.33 8.83 -8.98
C THR A 70 16.53 8.55 -8.09
N TYR A 71 16.61 7.33 -7.58
CA TYR A 71 17.64 6.86 -6.67
C TYR A 71 18.25 5.58 -7.23
N PRO A 72 19.57 5.35 -7.09
CA PRO A 72 20.09 4.00 -7.16
C PRO A 72 19.53 3.16 -5.98
N PRO A 73 19.39 1.84 -6.12
CA PRO A 73 18.74 0.97 -5.13
C PRO A 73 19.34 1.06 -3.73
N SER A 74 20.66 1.27 -3.64
CA SER A 74 21.41 1.41 -2.39
C SER A 74 21.10 2.69 -1.61
N MET A 75 20.59 3.72 -2.27
CA MET A 75 20.26 5.02 -1.64
C MET A 75 18.77 5.20 -1.36
N TYR A 76 17.93 4.25 -1.77
CA TYR A 76 16.49 4.35 -1.54
C TYR A 76 16.11 3.79 -0.15
N PRO A 77 15.50 4.60 0.74
CA PRO A 77 15.21 4.15 2.10
C PRO A 77 14.27 2.94 2.11
N GLU A 78 14.60 1.94 2.91
CA GLU A 78 13.83 0.70 2.99
C GLU A 78 12.38 0.94 3.46
N ASN A 79 12.20 1.87 4.40
CA ASN A 79 10.89 2.29 4.90
C ASN A 79 10.01 2.97 3.84
N ASP A 80 10.61 3.51 2.77
CA ASP A 80 9.91 4.22 1.70
C ASP A 80 9.59 3.31 0.49
N ARG A 81 10.04 2.05 0.50
CA ARG A 81 9.75 1.05 -0.57
C ARG A 81 8.27 0.78 -0.78
N ARG A 82 7.45 1.12 0.21
CA ARG A 82 6.00 1.04 0.12
C ARG A 82 5.43 2.43 0.38
N LEU A 83 4.34 2.72 -0.31
CA LEU A 83 3.59 3.94 -0.09
C LEU A 83 3.05 3.97 1.34
N LYS A 84 3.05 5.14 1.98
CA LYS A 84 2.45 5.31 3.30
C LYS A 84 1.00 4.82 3.30
N GLY A 85 0.66 3.95 4.25
CA GLY A 85 -0.67 3.35 4.38
C GLY A 85 -0.94 2.18 3.43
N PHE A 86 0.06 1.70 2.69
CA PHE A 86 -0.08 0.56 1.81
C PHE A 86 -0.31 -0.73 2.61
N ILE A 87 -1.42 -1.39 2.32
CA ILE A 87 -1.80 -2.68 2.89
C ILE A 87 -1.75 -3.71 1.74
N TRP A 88 -0.93 -4.75 1.90
CA TRP A 88 -0.87 -5.85 0.94
C TRP A 88 -2.13 -6.71 1.08
N ARG A 89 -2.96 -6.76 0.04
CA ARG A 89 -4.28 -7.45 0.05
C ARG A 89 -4.32 -8.65 -0.87
N GLU A 90 -3.20 -9.36 -1.03
CA GLU A 90 -3.10 -10.54 -1.89
C GLU A 90 -4.10 -11.64 -1.52
N SER A 91 -4.33 -11.86 -0.22
CA SER A 91 -5.33 -12.80 0.27
C SER A 91 -6.76 -12.45 -0.17
N GLU A 92 -6.97 -11.22 -0.65
CA GLU A 92 -8.25 -10.76 -1.15
C GLU A 92 -8.44 -10.89 -2.65
N GLN A 93 -7.37 -11.17 -3.40
CA GLN A 93 -7.39 -11.28 -4.86
C GLN A 93 -8.31 -12.44 -5.30
N PRO A 94 -9.34 -12.16 -6.13
CA PRO A 94 -10.12 -13.22 -6.79
C PRO A 94 -9.20 -14.08 -7.66
N LYS A 95 -9.26 -15.41 -7.51
CA LYS A 95 -8.51 -16.39 -8.31
C LYS A 95 -9.39 -17.05 -9.36
N THR A 96 -10.69 -17.15 -9.12
CA THR A 96 -11.68 -17.61 -10.09
C THR A 96 -12.78 -16.57 -10.30
N LYS A 97 -13.57 -16.73 -11.37
CA LYS A 97 -14.70 -15.82 -11.66
C LYS A 97 -15.74 -15.84 -10.53
N GLU A 98 -15.94 -16.98 -9.90
CA GLU A 98 -16.93 -17.18 -8.84
C GLU A 98 -16.56 -16.44 -7.55
N ASP A 99 -15.27 -16.13 -7.34
CA ASP A 99 -14.78 -15.45 -6.15
C ASP A 99 -15.38 -14.05 -5.96
N ILE A 100 -15.81 -13.38 -7.04
CA ILE A 100 -16.42 -12.05 -6.97
C ILE A 100 -17.81 -12.07 -6.32
N PHE A 101 -18.48 -13.23 -6.31
CA PHE A 101 -19.82 -13.41 -5.74
C PHE A 101 -19.78 -13.94 -4.30
N LYS A 102 -18.61 -14.42 -3.84
CA LYS A 102 -18.44 -14.90 -2.46
C LYS A 102 -18.54 -13.69 -1.53
N LYS A 103 -19.68 -13.55 -0.83
CA LYS A 103 -19.79 -12.60 0.30
C LYS A 103 -18.72 -12.95 1.32
N LYS A 104 -17.66 -12.15 1.40
CA LYS A 104 -16.70 -12.22 2.51
C LYS A 104 -17.41 -11.71 3.75
N VAL A 105 -18.08 -12.60 4.48
CA VAL A 105 -18.63 -12.30 5.80
C VAL A 105 -17.43 -12.01 6.70
N LYS A 106 -17.14 -10.73 6.95
CA LYS A 106 -16.14 -10.36 7.95
C LYS A 106 -16.72 -10.69 9.32
N ALA A 107 -16.32 -11.82 9.89
CA ALA A 107 -16.40 -12.00 11.33
C ALA A 107 -15.44 -10.99 11.97
N TYR A 108 -15.97 -9.82 12.34
CA TYR A 108 -15.28 -8.89 13.25
C TYR A 108 -15.11 -9.60 14.60
N LYS A 109 -14.01 -10.34 14.77
CA LYS A 109 -13.56 -10.77 16.09
C LYS A 109 -12.89 -9.55 16.74
N ASN A 110 -13.67 -8.78 17.50
CA ASN A 110 -13.14 -7.86 18.51
C ASN A 110 -12.24 -8.68 19.45
N THR A 111 -10.93 -8.63 19.25
CA THR A 111 -9.95 -9.33 20.10
C THR A 111 -9.26 -8.36 21.07
N ASP A 112 -9.88 -7.20 21.31
CA ASP A 112 -9.34 -6.14 22.20
C ASP A 112 -10.26 -5.90 23.42
N LYS A 113 -10.63 -6.97 24.13
CA LYS A 113 -11.15 -6.85 25.51
C LYS A 113 -10.33 -7.60 26.55
N ASN A 114 -9.49 -8.56 26.15
CA ASN A 114 -8.73 -9.37 27.11
C ASN A 114 -7.36 -8.78 27.52
N THR A 115 -6.86 -7.76 26.83
CA THR A 115 -5.62 -7.05 27.18
C THR A 115 -5.84 -5.94 28.22
N LEU A 116 -7.07 -5.40 28.35
CA LEU A 116 -7.41 -4.38 29.36
C LEU A 116 -7.87 -4.97 30.71
N LEU A 117 -8.33 -6.22 30.74
CA LEU A 117 -8.70 -6.92 31.98
C LEU A 117 -7.47 -7.44 32.73
N LYS A 118 -6.45 -7.94 32.00
CA LYS A 118 -5.17 -8.36 32.60
C LYS A 118 -4.34 -7.19 33.17
N ALA A 119 -4.53 -5.98 32.65
CA ALA A 119 -3.90 -4.78 33.21
C ALA A 119 -4.58 -4.30 34.52
N LYS A 120 -5.89 -4.56 34.69
CA LYS A 120 -6.61 -4.22 35.92
C LYS A 120 -6.36 -5.21 37.07
N GLU A 121 -6.13 -6.48 36.78
CA GLU A 121 -5.82 -7.50 37.81
C GLU A 121 -4.42 -7.32 38.41
N ASN A 122 -3.45 -6.83 37.63
CA ASN A 122 -2.07 -6.62 38.11
C ASN A 122 -1.82 -5.30 38.88
N THR A 123 -2.86 -4.50 39.18
CA THR A 123 -2.69 -3.19 39.85
C THR A 123 -3.45 -3.07 41.19
N SER A 124 -4.02 -4.16 41.73
CA SER A 124 -4.78 -4.15 43.00
C SER A 124 -4.11 -4.87 44.19
N GLY A 125 -2.81 -5.21 44.10
CA GLY A 125 -2.05 -5.80 45.20
C GLY A 125 -1.18 -4.80 45.94
N LYS A 126 -1.76 -4.00 46.85
CA LYS A 126 -1.00 -3.18 47.80
C LYS A 126 -0.04 -4.06 48.62
N LYS A 127 1.24 -3.66 48.73
CA LYS A 127 2.05 -3.92 49.93
C LYS A 127 2.53 -2.59 50.48
N GLU A 128 1.85 -2.16 51.55
CA GLU A 128 2.34 -1.14 52.47
C GLU A 128 3.68 -1.60 53.05
N ILE A 129 4.69 -0.73 52.97
CA ILE A 129 5.93 -0.87 53.73
C ILE A 129 5.71 -0.07 55.01
N LYS A 130 5.53 -0.78 56.14
CA LYS A 130 5.55 -0.18 57.47
C LYS A 130 6.99 0.18 57.83
N LEU A 131 7.28 1.46 58.01
CA LEU A 131 8.42 1.91 58.83
C LEU A 131 7.98 1.84 60.29
N ASN A 132 8.74 1.11 61.11
CA ASN A 132 8.63 1.17 62.56
C ASN A 132 9.81 1.97 63.14
N PRO A 133 9.67 2.51 64.37
CA PRO A 133 10.34 3.72 64.86
C PRO A 133 11.86 3.65 64.98
#